data_AF-A0A2D6F0T5-F1
#
_entry.id   AF-A0A2D6F0T5-F1
#
_cell.length_a   1.000
_cell.length_b   1.000
_cell.length_c   1.000
_cell.angle_alpha   90.00
_cell.angle_beta   90.00
_cell.angle_gamma   90.00
#
_symmetry.space_group_name_H-M   'P 1'
#
loop_
_entity.id
_entity.type
_entity.pdbx_description
1 polymer ?
#
loop_
_entity_poly.entity_id
_entity_poly.type
_entity_poly.pdbx_seq_one_letter_code
_entity_poly.pdbx_strand_id
1 'polypeptide(L)'
;MDDADFQQKMEMYLQGDENPFGHVDADGNTPLMVAIKNGNVGQAQQILKLGAEACKLDHVDKNGNTALMVIFTLSEEKYDNDMHGDMETDVGCVIVKFGAKACKLDHVNNGGDTALILAVRKRADWVIKVMVKVGPEECNLNHVNKDGETALIVATRNDSITNVYLFISMPDCHVSYIDDQGHTAMYYIQLRHDTYMLRNLYNGGFFRLYKAELEDRIRREQEHNDMQFPSLKGHMN
;
A
#
# COMPACT_ATOMS: atom_id res chain seq x y z
N MET A 1 7.75 3.76 -24.44
CA MET A 1 9.08 4.19 -24.91
C MET A 1 9.75 2.97 -25.51
N ASP A 2 10.14 3.06 -26.78
CA ASP A 2 10.96 2.04 -27.42
C ASP A 2 12.45 2.26 -27.06
N ASP A 3 13.31 1.33 -27.44
CA ASP A 3 14.73 1.39 -27.11
C ASP A 3 15.45 2.57 -27.80
N ALA A 4 15.02 2.98 -28.99
CA ALA A 4 15.63 4.09 -29.71
C ALA A 4 15.34 5.44 -29.01
N ASP A 5 14.09 5.68 -28.64
CA ASP A 5 13.68 6.85 -27.83
C ASP A 5 14.40 6.86 -26.48
N PHE A 6 14.56 5.70 -25.83
CA PHE A 6 15.30 5.60 -24.58
C PHE A 6 16.78 5.96 -24.73
N GLN A 7 17.47 5.42 -25.74
CA GLN A 7 18.89 5.73 -25.98
C GLN A 7 19.09 7.22 -26.30
N GLN A 8 18.24 7.79 -27.14
CA GLN A 8 18.29 9.22 -27.45
C GLN A 8 18.15 10.08 -26.18
N LYS A 9 17.21 9.74 -25.30
CA LYS A 9 17.05 10.44 -24.01
C LYS A 9 18.27 10.27 -23.10
N MET A 10 18.89 9.10 -23.08
CA MET A 10 20.11 8.87 -22.31
C MET A 10 21.27 9.71 -22.84
N GLU A 11 21.46 9.77 -24.16
CA GLU A 11 22.49 10.60 -24.78
C GLU A 11 22.29 12.08 -24.47
N MET A 12 21.06 12.59 -24.59
CA MET A 12 20.72 13.97 -24.24
C MET A 12 21.03 14.29 -22.76
N TYR A 13 20.65 13.39 -21.85
CA TYR A 13 20.93 13.55 -20.42
C TYR A 13 22.44 13.60 -20.12
N LEU A 14 23.23 12.72 -20.75
CA LEU A 14 24.67 12.62 -20.54
C LEU A 14 25.46 13.80 -21.15
N GLN A 15 24.94 14.42 -22.21
CA GLN A 15 25.52 15.62 -22.80
C GLN A 15 25.32 16.87 -21.91
N GLY A 16 24.39 16.80 -20.94
CA GLY A 16 24.11 17.87 -19.99
C GLY A 16 23.20 18.98 -20.54
N ASP A 17 22.61 18.75 -21.71
CA ASP A 17 21.79 19.73 -22.41
C ASP A 17 20.42 19.91 -21.77
N GLU A 18 19.77 18.80 -21.37
CA GLU A 18 18.43 18.77 -20.80
C GLU A 18 18.22 17.50 -19.96
N ASN A 19 17.27 17.52 -19.02
CA ASN A 19 16.85 16.32 -18.30
C ASN A 19 15.53 15.74 -18.88
N PRO A 20 15.59 14.88 -19.91
CA PRO A 20 14.39 14.28 -20.50
C PRO A 20 13.69 13.30 -19.56
N PHE A 21 14.38 12.76 -18.55
CA PHE A 21 13.81 11.83 -17.56
C PHE A 21 12.89 12.51 -16.54
N GLY A 22 12.89 13.85 -16.50
CA GLY A 22 11.93 14.63 -15.74
C GLY A 22 10.72 15.12 -16.56
N HIS A 23 10.63 14.81 -17.85
CA HIS A 23 9.47 15.19 -18.67
C HIS A 23 8.29 14.27 -18.43
N VAL A 24 7.10 14.69 -18.84
CA VAL A 24 5.88 13.91 -18.68
C VAL A 24 5.16 13.78 -20.01
N ASP A 25 4.54 12.62 -20.24
CA ASP A 25 3.70 12.38 -21.42
C ASP A 25 2.30 13.00 -21.25
N ALA A 26 1.42 12.74 -22.23
CA ALA A 26 0.05 13.24 -22.22
C ALA A 26 -0.78 12.72 -21.03
N ASP A 27 -0.42 11.60 -20.42
CA ASP A 27 -1.09 11.02 -19.24
C ASP A 27 -0.42 11.45 -17.91
N GLY A 28 0.59 12.32 -18.00
CA GLY A 28 1.37 12.78 -16.86
C GLY A 28 2.42 11.78 -16.39
N ASN A 29 2.74 10.75 -17.17
CA ASN A 29 3.75 9.76 -16.79
C ASN A 29 5.16 10.28 -17.05
N THR A 30 6.06 10.10 -16.07
CA THR A 30 7.49 10.23 -16.32
C THR A 30 8.00 9.07 -17.18
N PRO A 31 9.16 9.19 -17.85
CA PRO A 31 9.79 8.05 -18.53
C PRO A 31 9.99 6.82 -17.64
N LEU A 32 10.20 7.00 -16.33
CA LEU A 32 10.22 5.89 -15.36
C LEU A 32 8.86 5.18 -15.29
N MET A 33 7.77 5.94 -15.14
CA MET A 33 6.41 5.39 -15.11
C MET A 33 6.05 4.70 -16.44
N VAL A 34 6.48 5.25 -17.57
CA VAL A 34 6.30 4.62 -18.90
C VAL A 34 7.07 3.30 -19.00
N ALA A 35 8.32 3.25 -18.52
CA ALA A 35 9.11 2.01 -18.49
C ALA A 35 8.44 0.94 -17.62
N ILE A 36 7.91 1.32 -16.45
CA ILE A 36 7.15 0.43 -15.55
C ILE A 36 5.87 -0.07 -16.24
N LYS A 37 5.07 0.82 -16.84
CA LYS A 37 3.82 0.44 -17.57
C LYS A 37 4.07 -0.51 -18.73
N ASN A 38 5.23 -0.42 -19.36
CA ASN A 38 5.64 -1.32 -20.44
C ASN A 38 6.26 -2.64 -19.94
N GLY A 39 6.46 -2.81 -18.63
CA GLY A 39 7.17 -3.96 -18.06
C GLY A 39 8.67 -4.01 -18.39
N ASN A 40 9.26 -2.89 -18.81
CA ASN A 40 10.68 -2.84 -19.17
C ASN A 40 11.55 -2.61 -17.93
N VAL A 41 11.83 -3.70 -17.21
CA VAL A 41 12.66 -3.70 -15.98
C VAL A 41 14.03 -3.07 -16.23
N GLY A 42 14.66 -3.39 -17.36
CA GLY A 42 16.00 -2.90 -17.70
C GLY A 42 16.04 -1.39 -17.83
N GLN A 43 15.09 -0.80 -18.57
CA GLN A 43 14.97 0.66 -18.68
C GLN A 43 14.62 1.29 -17.33
N ALA A 44 13.67 0.74 -16.57
CA ALA A 44 13.29 1.27 -15.27
C ALA A 44 14.49 1.33 -14.30
N GLN A 45 15.28 0.25 -14.23
CA GLN A 45 16.48 0.20 -13.40
C GLN A 45 17.56 1.19 -13.87
N GLN A 46 17.74 1.37 -15.17
CA GLN A 46 18.69 2.36 -15.70
C GLN A 46 18.27 3.80 -15.37
N ILE A 47 16.98 4.11 -15.48
CA ILE A 47 16.45 5.42 -15.12
C ILE A 47 16.61 5.69 -13.62
N LEU A 48 16.33 4.70 -12.77
CA LEU A 48 16.52 4.82 -11.32
C LEU A 48 17.99 5.09 -10.95
N LYS A 49 18.95 4.51 -11.67
CA LYS A 49 20.40 4.76 -11.44
C LYS A 49 20.80 6.22 -11.68
N LEU A 50 20.01 7.00 -12.41
CA LEU A 50 20.24 8.43 -12.59
C LEU A 50 19.95 9.24 -11.31
N GLY A 51 19.17 8.68 -10.38
CA GLY A 51 18.81 9.28 -9.09
C GLY A 51 17.36 9.77 -9.03
N ALA A 52 16.86 9.93 -7.80
CA ALA A 52 15.47 10.31 -7.54
C ALA A 52 15.07 11.66 -8.14
N GLU A 53 15.95 12.67 -8.03
CA GLU A 53 15.71 14.00 -8.61
C GLU A 53 15.68 13.95 -10.15
N ALA A 54 16.61 13.22 -10.76
CA ALA A 54 16.72 13.11 -12.21
C ALA A 54 15.47 12.50 -12.83
N CYS A 55 14.93 11.43 -12.23
CA CYS A 55 13.74 10.75 -12.72
C CYS A 55 12.41 11.31 -12.17
N LYS A 56 12.45 12.40 -11.39
CA LYS A 56 11.31 12.96 -10.65
C LYS A 56 10.50 11.87 -9.95
N LEU A 57 11.15 11.13 -9.07
CA LEU A 57 10.56 9.97 -8.40
C LEU A 57 9.31 10.31 -7.57
N ASP A 58 9.21 11.56 -7.15
CA ASP A 58 8.11 12.12 -6.37
C ASP A 58 6.93 12.62 -7.25
N HIS A 59 7.04 12.57 -8.57
CA HIS A 59 6.00 13.00 -9.50
C HIS A 59 4.79 12.08 -9.46
N VAL A 60 3.62 12.61 -9.83
CA VAL A 60 2.35 11.88 -9.86
C VAL A 60 1.69 11.98 -11.23
N ASP A 61 1.19 10.85 -11.75
CA ASP A 61 0.44 10.83 -13.01
C ASP A 61 -0.96 11.49 -12.86
N LYS A 62 -1.74 11.54 -13.94
CA LYS A 62 -3.11 12.10 -13.90
C LYS A 62 -4.07 11.38 -12.94
N ASN A 63 -3.79 10.13 -12.58
CA ASN A 63 -4.55 9.37 -11.59
C ASN A 63 -4.06 9.60 -10.16
N GLY A 64 -3.06 10.47 -9.97
CA GLY A 64 -2.41 10.70 -8.69
C GLY A 64 -1.46 9.57 -8.29
N ASN A 65 -1.04 8.71 -9.22
CA ASN A 65 -0.13 7.60 -8.87
C ASN A 65 1.32 8.05 -8.95
N THR A 66 2.10 7.77 -7.90
CA THR A 66 3.57 7.83 -7.95
C THR A 66 4.13 6.68 -8.78
N ALA A 67 5.44 6.72 -9.10
CA ALA A 67 6.08 5.62 -9.82
C ALA A 67 5.94 4.27 -9.08
N LEU A 68 5.98 4.29 -7.74
CA LEU A 68 5.77 3.10 -6.91
C LEU A 68 4.34 2.57 -7.01
N MET A 69 3.34 3.46 -7.02
CA MET A 69 1.94 3.06 -7.17
C MET A 69 1.65 2.48 -8.55
N VAL A 70 2.24 3.05 -9.61
CA VAL A 70 2.06 2.60 -11.00
C VAL A 70 2.42 1.12 -11.16
N ILE A 71 3.44 0.62 -10.44
CA ILE A 71 3.82 -0.81 -10.40
C ILE A 71 2.59 -1.69 -10.12
N PHE A 72 1.75 -1.29 -9.18
CA PHE A 72 0.60 -2.09 -8.73
C PHE A 72 -0.68 -1.84 -9.53
N THR A 73 -0.67 -0.94 -10.51
CA THR A 73 -1.86 -0.63 -11.34
C THR A 73 -1.96 -1.49 -12.60
N LEU A 74 -0.93 -2.29 -12.89
CA LEU A 74 -0.87 -3.09 -14.11
C LEU A 74 -1.83 -4.28 -14.02
N SER A 75 -2.59 -4.54 -15.09
CA SER A 75 -3.55 -5.64 -15.16
C SER A 75 -2.84 -6.98 -15.37
N GLU A 76 -3.24 -8.01 -14.62
CA GLU A 76 -2.70 -9.38 -14.71
C GLU A 76 -2.97 -10.05 -16.07
N GLU A 77 -3.91 -9.52 -16.86
CA GLU A 77 -4.38 -10.13 -18.11
C GLU A 77 -3.33 -10.24 -19.22
N LYS A 78 -2.16 -9.58 -19.11
CA LYS A 78 -1.21 -9.47 -20.22
C LYS A 78 -0.03 -10.43 -20.19
N TYR A 79 0.20 -11.16 -19.10
CA TYR A 79 1.43 -11.96 -19.00
C TYR A 79 1.19 -13.28 -18.28
N ASP A 80 1.70 -14.36 -18.87
CA ASP A 80 1.70 -15.68 -18.27
C ASP A 80 2.38 -15.64 -16.88
N ASN A 81 1.71 -16.29 -15.93
CA ASN A 81 1.81 -16.25 -14.47
C ASN A 81 3.20 -16.39 -13.78
N ASP A 82 4.32 -16.38 -14.50
CA ASP A 82 5.67 -16.64 -13.93
C ASP A 82 6.64 -15.45 -13.96
N MET A 83 6.40 -14.38 -14.72
CA MET A 83 7.38 -13.27 -14.89
C MET A 83 7.11 -11.98 -14.10
N HIS A 84 5.93 -11.82 -13.50
CA HIS A 84 5.56 -10.54 -12.87
C HIS A 84 6.18 -10.29 -11.50
N GLY A 85 6.40 -11.35 -10.72
CA GLY A 85 6.95 -11.23 -9.36
C GLY A 85 8.32 -10.57 -9.33
N ASP A 86 9.15 -10.74 -10.36
CA ASP A 86 10.50 -10.20 -10.41
C ASP A 86 10.52 -8.68 -10.65
N MET A 87 9.68 -8.15 -11.55
CA MET A 87 9.66 -6.71 -11.85
C MET A 87 9.15 -5.88 -10.67
N GLU A 88 8.00 -6.28 -10.12
CA GLU A 88 7.34 -5.56 -9.03
C GLU A 88 8.23 -5.56 -7.79
N THR A 89 8.86 -6.71 -7.51
CA THR A 89 9.80 -6.86 -6.41
C THR A 89 11.06 -6.05 -6.64
N ASP A 90 11.74 -6.18 -7.78
CA ASP A 90 13.02 -5.52 -8.02
C ASP A 90 12.90 -4.00 -8.10
N VAL A 91 12.01 -3.50 -8.97
CA VAL A 91 11.84 -2.06 -9.17
C VAL A 91 11.19 -1.44 -7.94
N GLY A 92 10.15 -2.08 -7.39
CA GLY A 92 9.45 -1.58 -6.21
C GLY A 92 10.36 -1.48 -4.98
N CYS A 93 11.16 -2.52 -4.71
CA CYS A 93 12.13 -2.47 -3.60
C CYS A 93 13.20 -1.40 -3.80
N VAL A 94 13.69 -1.20 -5.04
CA VAL A 94 14.65 -0.14 -5.34
C VAL A 94 14.04 1.24 -5.11
N ILE A 95 12.81 1.49 -5.56
CA ILE A 95 12.11 2.76 -5.34
C ILE A 95 11.98 3.07 -3.85
N VAL A 96 11.56 2.10 -3.03
CA VAL A 96 11.43 2.32 -1.57
C VAL A 96 12.80 2.60 -0.93
N LYS A 97 13.89 2.00 -1.43
CA LYS A 97 15.26 2.24 -0.93
C LYS A 97 15.80 3.64 -1.22
N PHE A 98 15.19 4.42 -2.12
CA PHE A 98 15.50 5.85 -2.26
C PHE A 98 15.03 6.69 -1.05
N GLY A 99 14.17 6.13 -0.20
CA GLY A 99 13.64 6.76 1.01
C GLY A 99 12.20 7.25 0.83
N ALA A 100 11.40 7.18 1.90
CA ALA A 100 9.96 7.42 1.82
C ALA A 100 9.60 8.83 1.34
N LYS A 101 10.42 9.84 1.70
CA LYS A 101 10.24 11.21 1.21
C LYS A 101 10.49 11.33 -0.30
N ALA A 102 11.52 10.66 -0.82
CA ALA A 102 11.91 10.73 -2.22
C ALA A 102 10.88 10.08 -3.15
N CYS A 103 10.24 9.00 -2.71
CA CYS A 103 9.21 8.31 -3.48
C CYS A 103 7.77 8.67 -3.09
N LYS A 104 7.58 9.61 -2.15
CA LYS A 104 6.31 9.95 -1.50
C LYS A 104 5.51 8.69 -1.10
N LEU A 105 6.09 7.88 -0.22
CA LEU A 105 5.55 6.57 0.14
C LEU A 105 4.09 6.62 0.64
N ASP A 106 3.77 7.61 1.47
CA ASP A 106 2.42 7.86 2.01
C ASP A 106 1.57 8.80 1.15
N HIS A 107 1.97 9.04 -0.11
CA HIS A 107 1.09 9.74 -1.05
C HIS A 107 -0.24 9.01 -1.19
N VAL A 108 -1.27 9.75 -1.55
CA VAL A 108 -2.63 9.25 -1.72
C VAL A 108 -3.08 9.57 -3.13
N ASN A 109 -3.42 8.54 -3.91
CA ASN A 109 -3.87 8.72 -5.29
C ASN A 109 -5.34 9.20 -5.36
N ASN A 110 -5.89 9.33 -6.57
CA ASN A 110 -7.27 9.79 -6.77
C ASN A 110 -8.32 8.81 -6.20
N GLY A 111 -7.98 7.54 -5.97
CA GLY A 111 -8.83 6.55 -5.30
C GLY A 111 -8.75 6.61 -3.76
N GLY A 112 -7.89 7.48 -3.21
CA GLY A 112 -7.63 7.49 -1.79
C GLY A 112 -6.63 6.41 -1.35
N ASP A 113 -6.00 5.68 -2.26
CA ASP A 113 -5.08 4.60 -1.91
C ASP A 113 -3.65 5.11 -1.72
N THR A 114 -2.96 4.57 -0.72
CA THR A 114 -1.50 4.64 -0.61
C THR A 114 -0.84 3.51 -1.39
N ALA A 115 0.47 3.61 -1.63
CA ALA A 115 1.24 2.55 -2.27
C ALA A 115 1.13 1.21 -1.50
N LEU A 116 1.03 1.27 -0.16
CA LEU A 116 0.84 0.09 0.68
C LEU A 116 -0.49 -0.61 0.41
N ILE A 117 -1.61 0.13 0.31
CA ILE A 117 -2.92 -0.46 0.02
C ILE A 117 -2.91 -1.14 -1.35
N LEU A 118 -2.34 -0.48 -2.37
CA LEU A 118 -2.22 -1.07 -3.70
C LEU A 118 -1.33 -2.32 -3.71
N ALA A 119 -0.19 -2.29 -3.00
CA ALA A 119 0.71 -3.44 -2.88
C ALA A 119 0.01 -4.65 -2.25
N VAL A 120 -0.83 -4.44 -1.23
CA VAL A 120 -1.64 -5.50 -0.59
C VAL A 120 -2.67 -6.06 -1.56
N ARG A 121 -3.33 -5.22 -2.36
CA ARG A 121 -4.26 -5.68 -3.41
C ARG A 121 -3.57 -6.59 -4.41
N LYS A 122 -2.33 -6.25 -4.78
CA LYS A 122 -1.48 -7.00 -5.70
C LYS A 122 -0.67 -8.14 -5.06
N ARG A 123 -0.81 -8.38 -3.75
CA ARG A 123 -0.05 -9.42 -3.02
C ARG A 123 1.47 -9.28 -3.21
N ALA A 124 1.97 -8.04 -3.30
CA ALA A 124 3.39 -7.74 -3.50
C ALA A 124 4.19 -7.86 -2.20
N ASP A 125 4.24 -9.07 -1.63
CA ASP A 125 4.72 -9.37 -0.28
C ASP A 125 6.11 -8.82 0.03
N TRP A 126 7.04 -8.87 -0.94
CA TRP A 126 8.40 -8.37 -0.74
C TRP A 126 8.44 -6.85 -0.65
N VAL A 127 7.70 -6.15 -1.51
CA VAL A 127 7.64 -4.68 -1.46
C VAL A 127 6.94 -4.23 -0.18
N ILE A 128 5.85 -4.89 0.22
CA ILE A 128 5.16 -4.65 1.50
C ILE A 128 6.16 -4.78 2.67
N LYS A 129 6.96 -5.85 2.71
CA LYS A 129 7.98 -6.05 3.76
C LYS A 129 9.03 -4.95 3.78
N VAL A 130 9.41 -4.39 2.63
CA VAL A 130 10.37 -3.28 2.57
C VAL A 130 9.72 -1.97 3.01
N MET A 131 8.47 -1.71 2.62
CA MET A 131 7.71 -0.53 3.04
C MET A 131 7.51 -0.50 4.57
N VAL A 132 7.02 -1.58 5.18
CA VAL A 132 6.77 -1.58 6.65
C VAL A 132 8.06 -1.46 7.47
N LYS A 133 9.21 -1.82 6.90
CA LYS A 133 10.52 -1.70 7.57
C LYS A 133 11.04 -0.28 7.64
N VAL A 134 10.53 0.66 6.84
CA VAL A 134 10.91 2.08 6.97
C VAL A 134 10.34 2.70 8.25
N GLY A 135 9.35 2.05 8.86
CA GLY A 135 8.79 2.41 10.15
C GLY A 135 7.55 3.32 10.06
N PRO A 136 6.85 3.50 11.19
CA PRO A 136 5.55 4.16 11.24
C PRO A 136 5.58 5.67 10.95
N GLU A 137 6.74 6.31 11.09
CA GLU A 137 6.92 7.74 10.78
C GLU A 137 6.92 8.00 9.27
N GLU A 138 7.24 6.98 8.47
CA GLU A 138 7.43 7.08 7.01
C GLU A 138 6.43 6.25 6.20
N CYS A 139 5.76 5.29 6.85
CA CYS A 139 4.79 4.37 6.24
C CYS A 139 3.58 4.23 7.16
N ASN A 140 2.49 4.93 6.82
CA ASN A 140 1.26 4.90 7.58
C ASN A 140 0.44 3.62 7.27
N LEU A 141 0.51 2.64 8.18
CA LEU A 141 -0.26 1.39 8.10
C LEU A 141 -1.79 1.58 8.23
N ASN A 142 -2.21 2.72 8.77
CA ASN A 142 -3.59 3.01 9.19
C ASN A 142 -4.30 3.99 8.26
N HIS A 143 -3.71 4.31 7.12
CA HIS A 143 -4.37 5.15 6.12
C HIS A 143 -5.68 4.47 5.67
N VAL A 144 -6.72 5.30 5.52
CA VAL A 144 -8.07 4.88 5.12
C VAL A 144 -8.33 5.45 3.73
N ASN A 145 -8.61 4.58 2.77
CA ASN A 145 -8.94 5.00 1.41
C ASN A 145 -10.41 5.46 1.26
N LYS A 146 -10.84 5.75 0.04
CA LYS A 146 -12.20 6.23 -0.23
C LYS A 146 -13.31 5.18 -0.02
N ASP A 147 -12.95 3.91 0.14
CA ASP A 147 -13.87 2.81 0.45
C ASP A 147 -13.92 2.51 1.97
N GLY A 148 -13.25 3.34 2.79
CA GLY A 148 -13.10 3.12 4.22
C GLY A 148 -12.07 2.03 4.57
N GLU A 149 -11.35 1.48 3.59
CA GLU A 149 -10.46 0.35 3.81
C GLU A 149 -9.06 0.79 4.27
N THR A 150 -8.53 0.11 5.27
CA THR A 150 -7.10 0.10 5.60
C THR A 150 -6.38 -1.04 4.89
N ALA A 151 -5.04 -0.99 4.83
CA ALA A 151 -4.23 -2.09 4.30
C ALA A 151 -4.52 -3.44 5.01
N LEU A 152 -4.85 -3.42 6.31
CA LEU A 152 -5.24 -4.61 7.06
C LEU A 152 -6.61 -5.17 6.60
N ILE A 153 -7.61 -4.30 6.40
CA ILE A 153 -8.93 -4.73 5.90
C ILE A 153 -8.78 -5.38 4.53
N VAL A 154 -8.05 -4.74 3.61
CA VAL A 154 -7.76 -5.32 2.28
C VAL A 154 -7.04 -6.67 2.39
N ALA A 155 -6.04 -6.80 3.28
CA ALA A 155 -5.32 -8.07 3.48
C ALA A 155 -6.24 -9.20 3.93
N THR A 156 -7.20 -8.92 4.84
CA THR A 156 -8.19 -9.91 5.28
C THR A 156 -9.15 -10.33 4.18
N ARG A 157 -9.61 -9.39 3.34
CA ARG A 157 -10.45 -9.68 2.17
C ARG A 157 -9.71 -10.53 1.12
N ASN A 158 -8.41 -10.32 0.99
CA ASN A 158 -7.57 -11.08 0.07
C ASN A 158 -7.15 -12.46 0.60
N ASP A 159 -7.51 -12.82 1.82
CA ASP A 159 -7.03 -14.05 2.48
C ASP A 159 -5.49 -14.09 2.61
N SER A 160 -4.85 -12.92 2.74
CA SER A 160 -3.40 -12.82 2.83
C SER A 160 -2.95 -12.98 4.28
N ILE A 161 -2.90 -14.23 4.76
CA ILE A 161 -2.47 -14.57 6.12
C ILE A 161 -1.12 -13.93 6.45
N THR A 162 -0.19 -13.94 5.50
CA THR A 162 1.15 -13.35 5.66
C THR A 162 1.11 -11.85 5.89
N ASN A 163 0.32 -11.10 5.11
CA ASN A 163 0.21 -9.65 5.30
C ASN A 163 -0.58 -9.31 6.57
N VAL A 164 -1.65 -10.06 6.88
CA VAL A 164 -2.41 -9.89 8.13
C VAL A 164 -1.48 -10.09 9.33
N TYR A 165 -0.69 -11.17 9.36
CA TYR A 165 0.25 -11.43 10.44
C TYR A 165 1.34 -10.36 10.53
N LEU A 166 1.86 -9.91 9.38
CA LEU A 166 2.85 -8.84 9.32
C LEU A 166 2.30 -7.58 9.98
N PHE A 167 1.12 -7.10 9.56
CA PHE A 167 0.55 -5.85 10.03
C PHE A 167 0.18 -5.90 11.52
N ILE A 168 -0.51 -6.93 12.00
CA ILE A 168 -0.91 -6.99 13.42
C ILE A 168 0.29 -7.15 14.37
N SER A 169 1.42 -7.63 13.86
CA SER A 169 2.67 -7.70 14.61
C SER A 169 3.34 -6.34 14.74
N MET A 170 2.96 -5.36 13.91
CA MET A 170 3.43 -3.99 14.00
C MET A 170 2.72 -3.28 15.17
N PRO A 171 3.44 -2.67 16.13
CA PRO A 171 2.84 -2.04 17.31
C PRO A 171 1.82 -0.96 16.98
N ASP A 172 2.04 -0.23 15.89
CA ASP A 172 1.29 0.92 15.38
C ASP A 172 0.11 0.56 14.46
N CYS A 173 -0.06 -0.73 14.13
CA CYS A 173 -1.21 -1.17 13.36
C CYS A 173 -2.49 -1.19 14.22
N HIS A 174 -3.45 -0.36 13.84
CA HIS A 174 -4.76 -0.27 14.45
C HIS A 174 -5.72 -1.23 13.78
N VAL A 175 -6.34 -2.08 14.59
CA VAL A 175 -7.17 -3.19 14.10
C VAL A 175 -8.67 -2.93 14.16
N SER A 176 -9.07 -1.81 14.76
CA SER A 176 -10.48 -1.45 15.02
C SER A 176 -11.12 -0.58 13.95
N TYR A 177 -10.37 -0.24 12.88
CA TYR A 177 -10.95 0.49 11.75
C TYR A 177 -12.07 -0.31 11.09
N ILE A 178 -13.09 0.41 10.63
CA ILE A 178 -14.22 -0.11 9.87
C ILE A 178 -14.19 0.46 8.46
N ASP A 179 -14.57 -0.35 7.48
CA ASP A 179 -14.83 0.12 6.12
C ASP A 179 -16.19 0.81 5.99
N ASP A 180 -16.51 1.28 4.79
CA ASP A 180 -17.79 1.94 4.50
C ASP A 180 -19.00 1.00 4.64
N GLN A 181 -18.79 -0.31 4.75
CA GLN A 181 -19.83 -1.29 5.06
C GLN A 181 -19.98 -1.52 6.57
N GLY A 182 -19.18 -0.85 7.40
CA GLY A 182 -19.17 -1.00 8.85
C GLY A 182 -18.42 -2.25 9.34
N HIS A 183 -17.58 -2.86 8.52
CA HIS A 183 -16.88 -4.10 8.84
C HIS A 183 -15.43 -3.87 9.27
N THR A 184 -15.03 -4.51 10.37
CA THR A 184 -13.63 -4.57 10.81
C THR A 184 -12.86 -5.66 10.07
N ALA A 185 -11.52 -5.64 10.19
CA ALA A 185 -10.69 -6.76 9.75
C ALA A 185 -11.13 -8.10 10.40
N MET A 186 -11.54 -8.08 11.68
CA MET A 186 -12.02 -9.28 12.37
C MET A 186 -13.32 -9.81 11.78
N TYR A 187 -14.24 -8.94 11.34
CA TYR A 187 -15.47 -9.36 10.68
C TYR A 187 -15.17 -10.25 9.47
N TYR A 188 -14.25 -9.84 8.60
CA TYR A 188 -13.89 -10.62 7.40
C TYR A 188 -13.21 -11.94 7.74
N ILE A 189 -12.38 -11.99 8.79
CA ILE A 189 -11.77 -13.24 9.28
C ILE A 189 -12.86 -14.21 9.77
N GLN A 190 -13.84 -13.73 10.53
CA GLN A 190 -14.92 -14.55 11.08
C GLN A 190 -15.88 -15.05 10.00
N LEU A 191 -16.23 -14.20 9.03
CA LEU A 191 -17.18 -14.52 7.96
C LEU A 191 -16.75 -15.75 7.14
N ARG A 192 -15.44 -15.97 6.97
CA ARG A 192 -14.92 -17.08 6.16
C ARG A 192 -14.84 -18.41 6.89
N HIS A 193 -15.21 -18.45 8.18
CA HIS A 193 -14.96 -19.60 9.06
C HIS A 193 -13.52 -20.13 8.94
N ASP A 194 -12.57 -19.24 8.67
CA ASP A 194 -11.21 -19.64 8.34
C ASP A 194 -10.47 -20.05 9.62
N THR A 195 -10.74 -21.29 10.04
CA THR A 195 -10.11 -21.92 11.18
C THR A 195 -8.60 -21.92 11.06
N TYR A 196 -8.03 -21.86 9.85
CA TYR A 196 -6.59 -21.83 9.63
C TYR A 196 -6.02 -20.44 9.92
N MET A 197 -6.62 -19.36 9.39
CA MET A 197 -6.22 -17.99 9.75
C MET A 197 -6.44 -17.74 11.24
N LEU A 198 -7.61 -18.09 11.79
CA LEU A 198 -7.90 -17.96 13.22
C LEU A 198 -6.90 -18.73 14.10
N ARG A 199 -6.52 -19.94 13.71
CA ARG A 199 -5.54 -20.78 14.44
C ARG A 199 -4.11 -20.23 14.34
N ASN A 200 -3.69 -19.76 13.17
CA ASN A 200 -2.36 -19.16 12.99
C ASN A 200 -2.24 -17.84 13.74
N LEU A 201 -3.31 -17.06 13.79
CA LEU A 201 -3.37 -15.85 14.60
C LEU A 201 -3.32 -16.19 16.10
N TYR A 202 -3.92 -17.30 16.54
CA TYR A 202 -4.02 -17.71 17.96
C TYR A 202 -2.66 -17.81 18.67
N ASN A 203 -1.58 -18.06 17.92
CA ASN A 203 -0.22 -18.18 18.46
C ASN A 203 0.55 -16.85 18.59
N GLY A 204 -0.04 -15.68 18.30
CA GLY A 204 0.64 -14.40 18.57
C GLY A 204 -0.10 -13.10 18.26
N GLY A 205 -1.03 -13.09 17.29
CA GLY A 205 -1.71 -11.86 16.83
C GLY A 205 -3.22 -11.79 17.11
N PHE A 206 -3.87 -12.94 17.27
CA PHE A 206 -5.32 -13.07 17.51
C PHE A 206 -5.76 -12.35 18.78
N PHE A 207 -4.94 -12.38 19.85
CA PHE A 207 -5.30 -11.70 21.09
C PHE A 207 -5.44 -10.20 20.90
N ARG A 208 -4.60 -9.55 20.08
CA ARG A 208 -4.72 -8.11 19.78
C ARG A 208 -6.01 -7.82 19.01
N LEU A 209 -6.29 -8.57 17.95
CA LEU A 209 -7.52 -8.42 17.14
C LEU A 209 -8.78 -8.67 17.97
N TYR A 210 -8.83 -9.79 18.71
CA TYR A 210 -9.98 -10.20 19.51
C TYR A 210 -10.21 -9.26 20.70
N LYS A 211 -9.15 -8.84 21.39
CA LYS A 211 -9.26 -7.89 22.50
C LYS A 211 -9.79 -6.54 22.03
N ALA A 212 -9.25 -6.00 20.93
CA ALA A 212 -9.70 -4.71 20.40
C ALA A 212 -11.17 -4.74 19.97
N GLU A 213 -11.60 -5.81 19.29
CA GLU A 213 -13.00 -6.01 18.92
C GLU A 213 -13.91 -6.14 20.17
N LEU A 214 -13.48 -6.87 21.20
CA LEU A 214 -14.24 -7.01 22.45
C LEU A 214 -14.36 -5.68 23.20
N GLU A 215 -13.27 -4.92 23.30
CA GLU A 215 -13.25 -3.59 23.91
C GLU A 215 -14.16 -2.61 23.17
N ASP A 216 -14.15 -2.66 21.84
CA ASP A 216 -15.00 -1.81 21.01
C ASP A 216 -16.48 -2.18 21.10
N ARG A 217 -16.81 -3.48 21.18
CA ARG A 217 -18.18 -3.95 21.46
C ARG A 217 -18.68 -3.49 22.82
N ILE A 218 -17.87 -3.67 23.87
CA ILE A 218 -18.21 -3.21 25.22
C ILE A 218 -18.44 -1.70 25.22
N ARG A 219 -17.60 -0.93 24.53
CA ARG A 219 -17.76 0.52 24.41
C ARG A 219 -19.06 0.89 23.71
N ARG A 220 -19.36 0.29 22.56
CA ARG A 220 -20.61 0.54 21.81
C ARG A 220 -21.85 0.18 22.63
N GLU A 221 -21.81 -0.91 23.39
CA GLU A 221 -22.89 -1.29 24.32
C GLU A 221 -23.04 -0.28 25.48
N GLN A 222 -21.93 0.21 26.05
CA GLN A 222 -21.95 1.24 27.08
C GLN A 222 -22.52 2.57 26.55
N GLU A 223 -22.08 3.01 25.37
CA GLU A 223 -22.59 4.23 24.71
C GLU A 223 -24.08 4.12 24.37
N HIS A 224 -24.52 2.97 23.86
CA HIS A 224 -25.93 2.69 23.60
C HIS A 224 -26.76 2.74 24.89
N ASN A 225 -26.29 2.10 25.96
CA ASN A 225 -26.96 2.12 27.27
C ASN A 225 -27.00 3.53 27.88
N ASP A 226 -25.93 4.31 27.72
CA ASP A 226 -25.84 5.69 28.18
C ASP A 226 -26.81 6.63 27.43
N MET A 227 -27.00 6.41 26.13
CA MET A 227 -27.98 7.14 25.33
C MET A 227 -29.43 6.73 25.65
N GLN A 228 -29.65 5.44 25.97
CA GLN A 228 -30.97 4.90 26.24
C GLN A 228 -31.45 5.16 27.69
N PHE A 229 -30.54 5.27 28.67
CA PHE A 229 -30.86 5.48 30.08
C PHE A 229 -29.97 6.55 30.76
N PRO A 230 -30.10 7.85 30.42
CA PRO A 230 -29.23 8.90 30.94
C PRO A 230 -29.31 9.12 32.46
N SER A 231 -30.45 8.76 33.08
CA SER A 231 -30.75 9.04 34.49
C SER A 231 -30.12 8.07 35.50
N LEU A 232 -29.49 6.98 35.05
CA LEU A 232 -28.85 5.99 35.95
C LEU A 232 -27.42 6.37 36.37
N LYS A 233 -26.79 7.39 35.76
CA LYS A 233 -25.43 7.84 36.09
C LYS A 233 -25.28 8.52 37.45
N GLY A 234 -26.37 8.91 38.10
CA GLY A 234 -26.34 9.71 39.34
C GLY A 234 -26.38 8.94 40.67
N HIS A 235 -26.46 7.60 40.67
CA HIS A 235 -26.78 6.82 41.88
C HIS A 235 -25.70 5.82 42.33
N MET A 236 -24.49 5.87 41.77
CA MET A 236 -23.38 5.04 42.23
C MET A 236 -22.09 5.87 42.35
N ASN A 237 -21.99 6.60 43.47
CA ASN A 237 -20.72 7.01 44.08
C ASN A 237 -20.59 6.29 45.42
#